data_AF-A0A943VL36-F1
#
_entry.id   AF-A0A943VL36-F1
#
_cell.length_a   1.000
_cell.length_b   1.000
_cell.length_c   1.000
_cell.angle_alpha   90.00
_cell.angle_beta   90.00
_cell.angle_gamma   90.00
#
_symmetry.space_group_name_H-M   'P 1'
#
loop_
_entity.id
_entity.type
_entity.pdbx_description
1 polymer ?
#
loop_
_entity_poly.entity_id
_entity_poly.type
_entity_poly.pdbx_seq_one_letter_code
_entity_poly.pdbx_strand_id
1 'polypeptide(L)'
;MTNKYNREFLLEYVESENKKNECNVSLENMEKIVSLIEYFGIELYRPITRLLLSNWEEITERINNYTELDWMMADEIQKTTPTLDRFSIAMLIEVLEGEDTLNQAENAGRRLSEEELKAIRKHQDEQ
;
A
#
# COMPACT_ATOMS: atom_id res chain seq x y z
N MET A 1 8.18 24.12 20.55
CA MET A 1 8.95 23.07 19.86
C MET A 1 8.20 22.75 18.58
N THR A 2 8.67 23.24 17.44
CA THR A 2 8.15 22.83 16.13
C THR A 2 8.36 21.33 16.02
N ASN A 3 7.28 20.57 15.87
CA ASN A 3 7.34 19.13 15.75
C ASN A 3 8.23 18.79 14.55
N LYS A 4 9.38 18.13 14.79
CA LYS A 4 10.37 17.80 13.75
C LYS A 4 9.77 16.92 12.65
N TYR A 5 8.67 16.23 12.97
CA TYR A 5 7.94 15.34 12.09
C TYR A 5 6.60 15.98 11.70
N ASN A 6 6.67 17.14 11.05
CA ASN A 6 5.49 17.80 10.50
C ASN A 6 5.05 17.10 9.19
N ARG A 7 3.87 17.46 8.67
CA ARG A 7 3.33 16.90 7.43
C ARG A 7 4.29 17.02 6.25
N GLU A 8 4.96 18.16 6.13
CA GLU A 8 5.98 18.43 5.10
C GLU A 8 7.13 17.42 5.16
N PHE A 9 7.69 17.17 6.34
CA PHE A 9 8.71 16.15 6.54
C PHE A 9 8.22 14.74 6.17
N LEU A 10 6.97 14.40 6.51
CA LEU A 10 6.40 13.10 6.18
C LEU A 10 6.24 12.95 4.67
N LEU A 11 5.74 13.98 4.00
CA LEU A 11 5.58 13.99 2.55
C LEU A 11 6.93 13.84 1.84
N GLU A 12 7.95 14.61 2.24
CA GLU A 12 9.31 14.49 1.70
C GLU A 12 9.86 13.06 1.86
N TYR A 13 9.61 12.43 3.01
CA TYR A 13 10.03 11.05 3.25
C TYR A 13 9.29 10.05 2.34
N VAL A 14 7.97 10.19 2.20
CA VAL A 14 7.15 9.35 1.31
C VAL A 14 7.59 9.51 -0.15
N GLU A 15 7.82 10.74 -0.62
CA GLU A 15 8.34 11.02 -1.96
C GLU A 15 9.71 10.38 -2.18
N SER A 16 10.60 10.49 -1.21
CA SER A 16 11.93 9.90 -1.28
C SER A 16 11.88 8.38 -1.38
N GLU A 17 11.07 7.71 -0.55
CA GLU A 17 10.93 6.24 -0.61
C GLU A 17 10.17 5.78 -1.86
N ASN A 18 9.15 6.52 -2.32
CA ASN A 18 8.42 6.23 -3.56
C ASN A 18 9.36 6.26 -4.77
N LYS A 19 10.21 7.29 -4.86
CA LYS A 19 11.23 7.41 -5.92
C LYS A 19 12.30 6.33 -5.83
N LYS A 20 12.78 6.04 -4.62
CA LYS A 20 13.87 5.08 -4.39
C LYS A 20 13.47 3.64 -4.74
N ASN A 21 12.22 3.28 -4.50
CA ASN A 21 11.72 1.93 -4.73
C ASN A 21 10.86 1.81 -6.00
N GLU A 22 10.79 2.88 -6.81
CA GLU A 22 10.07 2.91 -8.08
C GLU A 22 8.59 2.49 -7.96
N CYS A 23 7.93 2.84 -6.85
CA CYS A 23 6.55 2.43 -6.57
C CYS A 23 5.49 3.17 -7.43
N ASN A 24 5.89 4.20 -8.17
CA ASN A 24 5.05 4.96 -9.11
C ASN A 24 3.75 5.54 -8.52
N VAL A 25 3.71 5.79 -7.22
CA VAL A 25 2.54 6.38 -6.54
C VAL A 25 2.46 7.88 -6.83
N SER A 26 1.26 8.37 -7.18
CA SER A 26 1.02 9.79 -7.49
C SER A 26 1.09 10.67 -6.24
N LEU A 27 1.34 11.98 -6.41
CA LEU A 27 1.38 12.94 -5.29
C LEU A 27 0.09 12.95 -4.46
N GLU A 28 -1.06 12.91 -5.14
CA GLU A 28 -2.37 12.86 -4.49
C GLU A 28 -2.54 11.62 -3.59
N ASN A 29 -1.92 10.50 -3.97
CA ASN A 29 -1.95 9.26 -3.21
C ASN A 29 -0.90 9.25 -2.10
N MET A 30 0.27 9.87 -2.32
CA MET A 30 1.26 10.10 -1.26
C MET A 30 0.69 10.97 -0.13
N GLU A 31 -0.11 11.97 -0.44
CA GLU A 31 -0.84 12.77 0.57
C GLU A 31 -1.81 11.92 1.42
N LYS A 32 -2.43 10.89 0.83
CA LYS A 32 -3.26 9.92 1.57
C LYS A 32 -2.41 9.07 2.49
N ILE A 33 -1.25 8.58 2.01
CA ILE A 33 -0.27 7.85 2.84
C ILE A 33 0.17 8.70 4.04
N VAL A 34 0.45 9.99 3.84
CA VAL A 34 0.81 10.89 4.95
C VAL A 34 -0.33 11.01 5.95
N SER A 35 -1.57 11.17 5.51
CA SER A 35 -2.74 11.21 6.41
C SER A 35 -2.91 9.90 7.19
N LEU A 36 -2.62 8.75 6.57
CA LEU A 36 -2.63 7.45 7.24
C LEU A 36 -1.53 7.35 8.32
N ILE A 37 -0.33 7.86 8.04
CA ILE A 37 0.77 7.92 9.02
C ILE A 37 0.40 8.81 10.20
N GLU A 38 -0.19 9.98 9.94
CA GLU A 38 -0.64 10.90 10.98
C GLU A 38 -1.71 10.26 11.88
N TYR A 39 -2.56 9.40 11.31
CA TYR A 39 -3.56 8.65 12.05
C TYR A 39 -2.95 7.51 12.90
N PHE A 40 -2.03 6.72 12.34
CA PHE A 40 -1.42 5.60 13.04
C PHE A 40 -0.49 6.01 14.19
N GLY A 41 0.17 7.16 14.04
CA GLY A 41 1.22 7.59 14.95
C GLY A 41 2.49 7.87 14.17
N ILE A 42 3.00 9.09 14.31
CA ILE A 42 4.13 9.60 13.55
C ILE A 42 5.41 8.81 13.84
N GLU A 43 5.53 8.18 15.02
CA GLU A 43 6.63 7.29 15.36
C GLU A 43 6.74 6.06 14.43
N LEU A 44 5.63 5.65 13.80
CA LEU A 44 5.58 4.53 12.86
C LEU A 44 5.71 4.97 11.40
N TYR A 45 6.08 6.23 11.12
CA TYR A 45 6.10 6.75 9.74
C TYR A 45 6.94 5.90 8.79
N ARG A 46 8.11 5.40 9.22
CA ARG A 46 9.00 4.60 8.36
C ARG A 46 8.40 3.25 7.97
N PRO A 47 8.00 2.38 8.92
CA PRO A 47 7.41 1.09 8.55
C PRO A 47 6.10 1.26 7.78
N ILE A 48 5.24 2.20 8.17
CA ILE A 48 3.95 2.43 7.49
C ILE A 48 4.14 2.95 6.06
N THR A 49 5.05 3.90 5.84
CA THR A 49 5.36 4.39 4.49
C THR A 49 5.79 3.23 3.57
N ARG A 50 6.71 2.38 4.04
CA ARG A 50 7.22 1.26 3.24
C ARG A 50 6.15 0.24 2.97
N LEU A 51 5.37 -0.12 3.99
CA LEU A 51 4.26 -1.05 3.85
C LEU A 51 3.25 -0.55 2.82
N LEU A 52 2.81 0.70 2.94
CA LEU A 52 1.81 1.27 2.04
C LEU A 52 2.34 1.43 0.61
N LEU A 53 3.55 1.96 0.42
CA LEU A 53 4.12 2.14 -0.92
C LEU A 53 4.35 0.82 -1.65
N SER A 54 4.86 -0.20 -0.94
CA SER A 54 5.18 -1.50 -1.54
C SER A 54 3.93 -2.25 -2.00
N ASN A 55 2.78 -1.96 -1.39
CA ASN A 55 1.53 -2.67 -1.62
C ASN A 55 0.48 -1.80 -2.33
N TRP A 56 0.83 -0.55 -2.64
CA TRP A 56 -0.13 0.47 -3.05
C TRP A 56 -0.94 0.07 -4.29
N GLU A 57 -0.26 -0.40 -5.33
CA GLU A 57 -0.88 -0.72 -6.63
C GLU A 57 -1.88 -1.87 -6.49
N GLU A 58 -1.45 -3.00 -5.93
CA GLU A 58 -2.28 -4.20 -5.78
C GLU A 58 -3.49 -3.94 -4.87
N ILE A 59 -3.28 -3.28 -3.73
CA ILE A 59 -4.38 -2.95 -2.82
C ILE A 59 -5.35 -1.94 -3.46
N THR A 60 -4.83 -0.95 -4.19
CA THR A 60 -5.69 0.00 -4.93
C THR A 60 -6.55 -0.73 -5.96
N GLU A 61 -5.99 -1.71 -6.68
CA GLU A 61 -6.74 -2.53 -7.63
C GLU A 61 -7.87 -3.30 -6.95
N ARG A 62 -7.61 -3.91 -5.78
CA ARG A 62 -8.64 -4.60 -4.98
C ARG A 62 -9.74 -3.64 -4.54
N ILE A 63 -9.38 -2.48 -3.97
CA ILE A 63 -10.33 -1.47 -3.51
C ILE A 63 -11.18 -0.92 -4.65
N ASN A 64 -10.61 -0.75 -5.84
CA ASN A 64 -11.36 -0.31 -7.02
C ASN A 64 -12.43 -1.32 -7.46
N ASN A 65 -12.31 -2.58 -7.04
CA ASN A 65 -13.26 -3.66 -7.30
C ASN A 65 -14.17 -3.98 -6.10
N TYR A 66 -14.14 -3.18 -5.03
CA TYR A 66 -15.02 -3.35 -3.87
C TYR A 66 -16.50 -3.31 -4.26
N THR A 67 -17.26 -4.23 -3.68
CA THR A 67 -18.71 -4.24 -3.72
C THR A 67 -19.30 -3.25 -2.71
N GLU A 68 -20.61 -2.99 -2.79
CA GLU A 68 -21.30 -2.16 -1.79
C GLU A 68 -21.13 -2.70 -0.36
N LEU A 69 -21.10 -4.03 -0.19
CA LEU A 69 -20.90 -4.65 1.12
C LEU A 69 -19.51 -4.38 1.69
N ASP A 70 -18.47 -4.39 0.84
CA ASP A 70 -17.10 -4.09 1.25
C ASP A 70 -16.98 -2.62 1.68
N TRP A 71 -17.66 -1.72 0.97
CA TRP A 71 -17.73 -0.30 1.32
C TRP A 71 -18.48 -0.03 2.63
N MET A 72 -19.47 -0.85 3.01
CA MET A 72 -20.23 -0.65 4.26
C MET A 72 -19.32 -0.60 5.49
N MET A 73 -18.30 -1.45 5.55
CA MET A 73 -17.36 -1.46 6.69
C MET A 73 -16.52 -0.18 6.73
N ALA A 74 -16.02 0.26 5.57
CA ALA A 74 -15.26 1.51 5.48
C ALA A 74 -16.12 2.73 5.84
N ASP A 75 -17.38 2.76 5.40
CA ASP A 75 -18.33 3.84 5.69
C ASP A 75 -18.70 3.92 7.19
N GLU A 76 -18.91 2.77 7.86
CA GLU A 76 -19.17 2.77 9.30
C GLU A 76 -17.98 3.30 10.11
N ILE A 77 -16.74 2.91 9.73
CA ILE A 77 -15.53 3.41 10.39
C ILE A 77 -15.36 4.91 10.12
N GLN A 78 -15.65 5.38 8.91
CA GLN A 78 -15.52 6.79 8.54
C GLN A 78 -16.38 7.71 9.43
N LYS A 79 -17.58 7.27 9.83
CA LYS A 79 -18.44 8.02 10.76
C LYS A 79 -17.74 8.31 12.10
N THR A 80 -16.86 7.41 12.53
CA THR A 80 -16.10 7.53 13.77
C THR A 80 -14.71 8.18 13.59
N THR A 81 -14.22 8.24 12.35
CA THR A 81 -12.89 8.78 12.00
C THR A 81 -12.98 9.78 10.83
N PRO A 82 -13.54 10.99 11.04
CA PRO A 82 -13.84 11.93 9.97
C PRO A 82 -12.60 12.57 9.32
N THR A 83 -11.42 12.39 9.91
CA THR A 83 -10.14 12.90 9.38
C THR A 83 -9.57 12.03 8.26
N LEU A 84 -10.07 10.81 8.09
CA LEU A 84 -9.71 9.91 6.99
C LEU A 84 -10.84 9.82 5.98
N ASP A 85 -10.49 9.86 4.70
CA ASP A 85 -11.44 9.57 3.63
C ASP A 85 -11.72 8.06 3.55
N ARG A 86 -12.84 7.69 2.92
CA ARG A 86 -13.28 6.29 2.82
C ARG A 86 -12.25 5.38 2.16
N PHE A 87 -11.48 5.88 1.17
CA PHE A 87 -10.50 5.08 0.45
C PHE A 87 -9.28 4.82 1.33
N SER A 88 -8.83 5.84 2.07
CA SER A 88 -7.79 5.67 3.09
C SER A 88 -8.19 4.62 4.12
N ILE A 89 -9.46 4.58 4.56
CA ILE A 89 -9.95 3.55 5.47
C ILE A 89 -9.96 2.16 4.82
N ALA A 90 -10.43 2.03 3.58
CA ALA A 90 -10.38 0.76 2.84
C ALA A 90 -8.94 0.23 2.69
N MET A 91 -7.98 1.11 2.41
CA MET A 91 -6.55 0.80 2.39
C MET A 91 -6.06 0.24 3.72
N LEU A 92 -6.52 0.79 4.85
CA LEU A 92 -6.17 0.24 6.17
C LEU A 92 -6.74 -1.15 6.39
N ILE A 93 -7.99 -1.38 5.99
CA ILE A 93 -8.64 -2.68 6.12
C ILE A 93 -7.87 -3.73 5.32
N GLU A 94 -7.56 -3.46 4.05
CA GLU A 94 -6.79 -4.37 3.19
C GLU A 94 -5.39 -4.66 3.74
N VAL A 95 -4.69 -3.64 4.25
CA VAL A 95 -3.34 -3.81 4.80
C VAL A 95 -3.32 -4.65 6.08
N LEU A 96 -4.37 -4.60 6.89
CA LEU A 96 -4.43 -5.27 8.20
C LEU A 96 -5.12 -6.63 8.16
N GLU A 97 -6.18 -6.76 7.37
CA GLU A 97 -7.11 -7.91 7.36
C GLU A 97 -7.30 -8.51 5.96
N GLY A 98 -6.79 -7.86 4.90
CA GLY A 98 -6.86 -8.36 3.54
C GLY A 98 -5.92 -9.53 3.28
N GLU A 99 -6.03 -10.14 2.11
CA GLU A 99 -5.10 -11.19 1.69
C GLU A 99 -3.69 -10.61 1.50
N ASP A 100 -2.65 -11.41 1.76
CA ASP A 100 -1.27 -10.98 1.51
C ASP A 100 -1.10 -10.55 0.05
N THR A 101 -0.35 -9.47 -0.18
CA THR A 101 0.04 -9.08 -1.54
C THR A 101 1.15 -9.98 -2.08
N LEU A 102 1.41 -9.89 -3.38
CA LEU A 102 2.54 -10.58 -4.01
C LEU A 102 3.90 -10.22 -3.39
N ASN A 103 4.02 -9.01 -2.84
CA ASN A 103 5.22 -8.54 -2.16
C ASN A 103 5.36 -9.06 -0.72
N GLN A 104 4.29 -9.62 -0.16
CA GLN A 104 4.23 -10.17 1.20
C GLN A 104 4.15 -11.71 1.23
N ALA A 105 3.72 -12.35 0.14
CA ALA A 105 3.63 -13.79 0.02
C ALA A 105 4.98 -14.48 0.34
N GLU A 106 4.94 -15.71 0.89
CA GLU A 106 6.14 -16.46 1.33
C GLU A 106 7.24 -16.63 0.27
N ASN A 107 6.91 -16.48 -1.02
CA ASN A 107 7.85 -16.57 -2.15
C ASN A 107 8.24 -15.20 -2.75
N ALA A 108 7.87 -14.08 -2.13
CA ALA A 108 8.25 -12.73 -2.58
C ALA A 108 9.78 -12.62 -2.71
N GLY A 109 10.26 -12.34 -3.92
CA GLY A 109 11.70 -12.26 -4.21
C GLY A 109 12.43 -13.60 -4.31
N ARG A 110 11.74 -14.75 -4.30
CA ARG A 110 12.36 -16.06 -4.56
C ARG A 110 12.81 -16.12 -6.02
N ARG A 111 14.11 -16.40 -6.23
CA ARG A 111 14.60 -16.78 -7.56
C ARG A 111 13.86 -18.03 -8.02
N LEU A 112 13.23 -17.95 -9.19
CA LEU A 112 12.70 -19.11 -9.89
C LEU A 112 13.81 -20.17 -9.99
N SER A 113 13.45 -21.41 -9.70
CA SER A 113 14.35 -22.55 -9.91
C SER A 113 14.62 -22.75 -11.42
N GLU A 114 15.70 -23.44 -11.76
CA GLU A 114 16.00 -23.76 -13.17
C GLU A 114 14.88 -24.56 -13.83
N GLU A 115 14.15 -25.37 -13.06
CA GLU A 115 13.01 -26.17 -13.54
C GLU A 115 11.81 -25.28 -13.90
N GLU A 116 11.49 -24.29 -13.07
CA GLU A 116 10.41 -23.32 -13.33
C GLU A 116 10.75 -22.42 -14.52
N LEU A 117 12.00 -21.96 -14.63
CA LEU A 117 12.47 -21.21 -15.81
C LEU A 117 12.39 -22.04 -17.10
N LYS A 118 12.67 -23.34 -17.02
CA LYS A 118 12.60 -24.24 -18.18
C LYS A 118 11.16 -24.52 -18.60
N ALA A 119 10.24 -24.62 -17.65
CA ALA A 119 8.82 -24.77 -17.92
C ALA A 119 8.22 -23.53 -18.62
N ILE A 120 8.59 -22.32 -18.17
CA ILE A 120 8.16 -21.07 -18.81
C ILE A 120 8.68 -20.97 -20.24
N ARG A 121 9.96 -21.27 -20.49
CA ARG A 121 10.53 -21.27 -21.85
C ARG A 121 9.79 -22.25 -22.76
N LYS A 122 9.50 -23.45 -22.27
CA LYS A 122 8.77 -24.46 -23.05
C LYS A 122 7.37 -23.99 -23.45
N HIS A 123 6.65 -23.28 -22.56
CA HIS A 123 5.34 -22.72 -22.90
C HIS A 123 5.39 -21.51 -23.84
N GLN A 124 6.50 -20.76 -23.86
CA GLN A 124 6.71 -19.68 -24.83
C GLN A 124 7.09 -20.19 -26.22
N ASP A 125 7.79 -21.32 -26.31
CA ASP A 125 8.15 -21.97 -27.57
C ASP A 125 6.98 -22.77 -28.20
N GLU A 126 5.91 -23.03 -27.44
CA GLU A 126 4.71 -23.77 -27.87
C GLU A 126 3.55 -22.84 -28.33
N GLN A 127 3.76 -21.51 -28.38
CA GLN A 127 2.84 -20.52 -28.99
C GLN A 127 3.39 -19.98 -30.31
#